data_AF-A0A3P7IYK8-F1
#
_entry.id   AF-A0A3P7IYK8-F1
#
_cell.length_a   1.000
_cell.length_b   1.000
_cell.length_c   1.000
_cell.angle_alpha   90.00
_cell.angle_beta   90.00
_cell.angle_gamma   90.00
#
_symmetry.space_group_name_H-M   'P 1'
#
loop_
_entity.id
_entity.type
_entity.pdbx_description
1 polymer ?
#
loop_
_entity_poly.entity_id
_entity_poly.type
_entity_poly.pdbx_seq_one_letter_code
_entity_poly.pdbx_strand_id
1 'polypeptide(L)'
;MVDYYTEDGTANAGSDYVPVKGTLTFYPDDKFQKISIEIVDDDVFEEDEHFYLHLRNLRVRTKDGLILDPSRIGGLPVAQLEMPATATIMILGTNFLKI
;
A
#
# COMPACT_ATOMS: atom_id res chain seq x y z
N MET A 1 3.78 9.60 9.32
CA MET A 1 4.25 8.25 8.98
C MET A 1 3.04 7.35 8.84
N VAL A 2 3.04 6.46 7.85
CA VAL A 2 1.93 5.51 7.60
C VAL A 2 2.55 4.16 7.27
N ASP A 3 2.16 3.11 7.98
CA ASP A 3 2.62 1.77 7.66
C ASP A 3 1.82 1.22 6.49
N TYR A 4 2.47 0.41 5.64
CA TYR A 4 1.81 -0.27 4.54
C TYR A 4 2.23 -1.73 4.47
N TYR A 5 1.36 -2.57 3.92
CA TYR A 5 1.66 -3.96 3.59
C TYR A 5 0.74 -4.47 2.48
N THR A 6 1.21 -5.45 1.73
CA THR A 6 0.41 -6.20 0.75
C THR A 6 -0.24 -7.43 1.38
N GLU A 7 -1.42 -7.79 0.89
CA GLU A 7 -2.18 -8.98 1.28
C GLU A 7 -2.68 -9.68 0.01
N ASP A 8 -2.63 -11.01 0.00
CA ASP A 8 -3.06 -11.82 -1.14
C ASP A 8 -4.55 -11.62 -1.43
N GLY A 9 -4.90 -11.68 -2.72
CA GLY A 9 -6.28 -11.74 -3.20
C GLY A 9 -6.50 -13.04 -3.95
N THR A 10 -6.69 -12.96 -5.26
CA THR A 10 -6.52 -14.13 -6.14
C THR A 10 -5.06 -14.32 -6.55
N ALA A 11 -4.30 -13.21 -6.67
CA ALA A 11 -2.85 -13.22 -6.81
C ALA A 11 -2.19 -13.53 -5.45
N ASN A 12 -1.18 -14.39 -5.48
CA ASN A 12 -0.43 -14.95 -4.36
C ASN A 12 0.98 -14.36 -4.30
N ALA A 13 1.40 -13.96 -3.11
CA ALA A 13 2.75 -13.52 -2.85
C ALA A 13 3.79 -14.61 -3.18
N GLY A 14 4.80 -14.24 -3.96
CA GLY A 14 5.92 -15.09 -4.35
C GLY A 14 5.75 -15.76 -5.72
N SER A 15 4.53 -16.09 -6.15
CA SER A 15 4.27 -16.55 -7.52
C SER A 15 3.89 -15.41 -8.45
N ASP A 16 3.06 -14.47 -7.98
CA ASP A 16 2.41 -13.49 -8.87
C ASP A 16 2.91 -12.06 -8.56
N TYR A 17 3.36 -11.81 -7.32
CA TYR A 17 4.00 -10.56 -6.92
C TYR A 17 4.95 -10.73 -5.74
N VAL A 18 5.92 -9.84 -5.58
CA VAL A 18 6.81 -9.84 -4.40
C VAL A 18 6.15 -9.07 -3.26
N PRO A 19 5.88 -9.69 -2.09
CA PRO A 19 5.18 -9.02 -1.00
C PRO A 19 6.04 -7.92 -0.39
N VAL A 20 5.41 -6.76 -0.13
CA VAL A 20 6.09 -5.61 0.48
C VAL A 20 5.40 -5.18 1.77
N LYS A 21 6.20 -4.71 2.73
CA LYS A 21 5.73 -3.99 3.91
C LYS A 21 6.74 -2.92 4.31
N GLY A 22 6.26 -1.82 4.87
CA GLY A 22 7.15 -0.73 5.27
C GLY A 22 6.41 0.42 5.93
N THR A 23 7.10 1.55 6.03
CA THR A 23 6.54 2.79 6.57
C THR A 23 6.85 3.96 5.64
N LEU A 24 5.82 4.61 5.15
CA LEU A 24 5.92 5.89 4.44
C LEU A 24 6.18 7.01 5.44
N THR A 25 7.18 7.84 5.17
CA THR A 25 7.43 9.08 5.90
C THR A 25 7.11 10.25 4.98
N PHE A 26 6.22 11.13 5.42
CA PHE A 26 5.90 12.38 4.76
C PHE A 26 6.57 13.50 5.55
N TYR A 27 7.47 14.23 4.91
CA TYR A 27 8.05 15.46 5.42
C TYR A 27 7.12 16.65 5.14
N PRO A 28 7.34 17.81 5.76
CA PRO A 28 6.65 19.03 5.35
C PRO A 28 6.74 19.21 3.82
N ASP A 29 5.63 19.59 3.21
CA ASP A 29 5.45 19.81 1.77
C ASP A 29 5.38 18.54 0.89
N ASP A 30 5.65 17.34 1.44
CA ASP A 30 5.41 16.09 0.72
C ASP A 30 3.90 15.88 0.52
N LYS A 31 3.47 15.87 -0.75
CA LYS A 31 2.08 15.56 -1.11
C LYS A 31 1.88 14.08 -1.45
N PHE A 32 2.95 13.39 -1.86
CA PHE A 32 2.87 12.02 -2.35
C PHE A 32 4.12 11.24 -1.94
N GLN A 33 3.93 9.95 -1.69
CA GLN A 33 4.98 8.95 -1.53
C GLN A 33 4.75 7.80 -2.51
N LYS A 34 5.80 7.06 -2.84
CA LYS A 34 5.73 5.91 -3.76
C LYS A 34 5.95 4.60 -3.01
N ILE A 35 5.18 3.58 -3.39
CA ILE A 35 5.39 2.19 -3.01
C ILE A 35 5.70 1.45 -4.31
N SER A 36 6.86 0.82 -4.39
CA SER A 36 7.23 -0.04 -5.51
C SER A 36 6.92 -1.48 -5.15
N ILE A 37 6.19 -2.16 -6.02
CA ILE A 37 5.82 -3.57 -5.90
C ILE A 37 6.28 -4.23 -7.19
N GLU A 38 7.03 -5.33 -7.07
CA GLU A 38 7.48 -6.12 -8.22
C GLU A 38 6.40 -7.15 -8.55
N ILE A 39 6.03 -7.22 -9.82
CA ILE A 39 5.14 -8.25 -10.35
C ILE A 39 6.02 -9.37 -10.88
N VAL A 40 5.68 -10.60 -10.52
CA VAL A 40 6.36 -11.78 -11.03
C VAL A 40 5.61 -12.20 -12.28
N ASP A 41 6.34 -12.28 -13.40
CA ASP A 41 5.80 -12.58 -14.72
C ASP A 41 6.47 -13.87 -15.21
N ASP A 42 5.69 -14.82 -15.70
CA ASP A 42 6.18 -16.06 -16.29
C ASP A 42 5.50 -16.36 -17.65
N ASP A 43 5.95 -17.42 -18.32
CA ASP A 43 5.45 -17.78 -19.66
C ASP A 43 4.12 -18.59 -19.61
N VAL A 44 3.45 -18.67 -18.46
CA VAL A 44 2.19 -19.40 -18.27
C VAL A 44 1.01 -18.47 -18.58
N PHE A 45 -0.08 -19.07 -19.05
CA PHE A 45 -1.33 -18.35 -19.21
C PHE A 45 -1.99 -18.15 -17.84
N GLU A 46 -2.32 -16.90 -17.54
CA GLU A 46 -2.95 -16.49 -16.28
C GLU A 46 -4.24 -15.72 -16.56
N GLU A 47 -5.25 -15.91 -15.71
CA GLU A 47 -6.44 -15.06 -15.71
C GLU A 47 -6.12 -13.68 -15.10
N ASP A 48 -7.05 -12.74 -15.16
CA ASP A 48 -6.89 -11.49 -14.41
C ASP A 48 -6.91 -11.80 -12.90
N GLU A 49 -5.93 -11.28 -12.17
CA GLU A 49 -5.79 -11.51 -10.74
C GLU A 49 -5.60 -10.21 -9.97
N HIS A 50 -5.88 -10.23 -8.66
CA HIS A 50 -5.67 -9.07 -7.82
C HIS A 50 -5.09 -9.41 -6.46
N PHE A 51 -4.44 -8.42 -5.86
CA PHE A 51 -4.04 -8.42 -4.46
C PHE A 51 -4.38 -7.06 -3.83
N TYR A 52 -4.20 -6.92 -2.52
CA TYR A 52 -4.55 -5.72 -1.78
C TYR A 52 -3.29 -5.00 -1.25
N LEU A 53 -3.36 -3.68 -1.19
CA LEU A 53 -2.42 -2.84 -0.46
C LEU A 53 -3.18 -2.12 0.65
N HIS A 54 -2.72 -2.30 1.89
CA HIS A 54 -3.32 -1.65 3.05
C HIS A 54 -2.42 -0.55 3.58
N LEU A 55 -3.03 0.57 3.95
CA LEU A 55 -2.43 1.61 4.78
C LEU A 55 -2.97 1.50 6.19
N ARG A 56 -2.09 1.56 7.19
CA ARG A 56 -2.48 1.49 8.60
C ARG A 56 -1.53 2.27 9.50
N ASN A 57 -1.92 2.34 10.77
CA ASN A 57 -1.06 2.83 11.86
C ASN A 57 -0.48 4.22 11.54
N LEU A 58 -1.35 5.17 11.17
CA LEU A 58 -0.95 6.56 10.97
C LEU A 58 -0.36 7.12 12.28
N ARG A 59 0.78 7.80 12.16
CA ARG A 59 1.49 8.45 13.27
C ARG A 59 1.99 9.82 12.84
N VAL A 60 1.79 10.84 13.66
CA VAL A 60 2.33 12.19 13.41
C VAL A 60 3.58 12.38 14.27
N ARG A 61 4.69 12.76 13.65
CA ARG A 61 5.94 13.10 14.34
C ARG A 61 6.08 14.62 14.38
N THR A 62 6.19 15.19 15.58
CA THR A 62 6.40 16.64 15.76
C THR A 62 7.87 17.02 15.54
N LYS A 63 8.15 18.32 15.42
CA LYS A 63 9.51 18.85 15.21
C LYS A 63 10.47 18.52 16.36
N ASP A 64 9.95 18.41 17.59
CA ASP A 64 10.66 18.00 18.80
C ASP A 64 10.77 16.47 18.97
N GLY A 65 10.27 15.69 18.01
CA GLY A 65 10.47 14.24 17.94
C GLY A 65 9.41 13.39 18.65
N LEU A 66 8.36 14.01 19.20
CA LEU A 66 7.25 13.27 19.81
C LEU A 66 6.43 12.56 18.73
N ILE A 67 5.99 11.34 19.04
CA ILE A 67 5.03 10.59 18.24
C ILE A 67 3.65 10.76 18.86
N LEU A 68 2.73 11.27 18.07
CA LEU A 68 1.39 11.60 18.49
C LEU A 68 0.40 10.54 18.00
N ASP A 69 -0.60 10.25 18.83
CA ASP A 69 -1.84 9.62 18.38
C ASP A 69 -2.59 10.63 17.50
N PRO A 70 -2.73 10.37 16.19
CA PRO A 70 -3.34 11.31 15.27
C PRO A 70 -4.83 11.54 15.56
N SER A 71 -5.48 10.63 16.28
CA SER A 71 -6.91 10.69 16.61
C SER A 71 -7.21 11.51 17.87
N ARG A 72 -6.21 11.82 18.71
CA ARG A 72 -6.45 12.47 20.02
C ARG A 72 -5.30 13.38 20.47
N ILE A 73 -5.33 14.64 20.03
CA ILE A 73 -4.70 15.75 20.75
C ILE A 73 -5.74 16.82 21.02
N GLY A 74 -6.09 17.04 22.29
CA GLY A 74 -7.04 18.09 22.67
C GLY A 74 -8.44 17.97 22.05
N GLY A 75 -8.79 16.79 21.51
CA GLY A 75 -10.08 16.52 20.85
C GLY A 75 -10.14 16.80 19.35
N LEU A 76 -9.06 17.28 18.72
CA LEU A 76 -9.01 17.50 17.27
C LEU A 76 -8.10 16.46 16.59
N PRO A 77 -8.53 15.84 15.48
CA PRO A 77 -7.66 15.00 14.69
C PRO A 77 -6.61 15.87 13.99
N VAL A 78 -5.33 15.53 14.18
CA VAL A 78 -4.21 16.24 13.52
C VAL A 78 -3.90 15.66 12.14
N ALA A 79 -4.34 14.43 11.90
CA ALA A 79 -4.34 13.75 10.62
C ALA A 79 -5.29 12.54 10.71
N GLN A 80 -5.76 12.04 9.57
CA GLN A 80 -6.57 10.82 9.51
C GLN A 80 -6.29 10.09 8.19
N LEU A 81 -6.36 8.75 8.22
CA LEU A 81 -6.43 7.96 6.99
C LEU A 81 -7.87 7.98 6.49
N GLU A 82 -8.05 8.34 5.22
CA GLU A 82 -9.33 8.17 4.56
C GLU A 82 -9.68 6.68 4.47
N MET A 83 -10.98 6.38 4.59
CA MET A 83 -11.49 5.01 4.61
C MET A 83 -12.30 4.75 3.33
N PRO A 84 -12.12 3.59 2.67
CA PRO A 84 -11.23 2.51 3.06
C PRO A 84 -9.74 2.85 2.83
N ALA A 85 -8.89 2.50 3.80
CA ALA A 85 -7.44 2.62 3.68
C ALA A 85 -6.81 1.44 2.91
N THR A 86 -7.55 0.88 1.95
CA THR A 86 -7.19 -0.29 1.16
C THR A 86 -7.34 0.04 -0.31
N ALA A 87 -6.34 -0.31 -1.10
CA ALA A 87 -6.41 -0.30 -2.56
C ALA A 87 -6.39 -1.75 -3.08
N THR A 88 -7.15 -2.02 -4.14
CA THR A 88 -7.05 -3.25 -4.92
C THR A 88 -6.10 -3.01 -6.09
N ILE A 89 -5.10 -3.88 -6.25
CA ILE A 89 -4.14 -3.83 -7.36
C ILE A 89 -4.49 -5.00 -8.29
N MET A 90 -4.77 -4.67 -9.55
CA MET A 90 -5.07 -5.64 -10.59
C MET A 90 -3.80 -5.96 -11.39
N ILE A 91 -3.50 -7.24 -11.51
CA ILE A 91 -2.56 -7.82 -12.45
C ILE A 91 -3.40 -8.32 -13.63
N LEU A 92 -3.21 -7.72 -14.80
CA LEU A 92 -3.96 -8.13 -16.00
C LEU A 92 -3.29 -9.35 -16.61
N GLY A 93 -4.08 -10.38 -16.88
CA GLY A 93 -3.62 -11.64 -17.45
C GLY A 93 -3.03 -11.48 -18.86
N THR A 94 -2.27 -12.48 -19.28
CA THR A 94 -1.60 -12.50 -20.60
C THR A 94 -2.59 -12.91 -21.71
N ASN A 95 -3.06 -11.93 -22.50
CA ASN A 95 -3.94 -12.22 -23.65
C ASN A 95 -3.16 -12.77 -24.85
N PHE A 96 -3.17 -14.09 -25.04
CA PHE A 96 -2.71 -14.71 -26.29
C PHE A 96 -3.82 -14.76 -27.35
N LEU A 97 -4.04 -13.65 -28.05
CA LEU A 97 -4.47 -13.74 -29.46
C LEU A 97 -3.20 -13.81 -30.33
N LYS A 98 -2.56 -14.98 -30.35
CA LYS A 98 -1.69 -15.35 -31.47
C LYS A 98 -2.62 -15.71 -32.63
N ILE A 99 -2.97 -14.70 -33.43
CA ILE A 99 -3.42 -14.87 -34.81
C ILE A 99 -2.32 -15.53 -35.64
#